data_AF-A0A0U2YVW2-F1
#
_entry.id   AF-A0A0U2YVW2-F1
#
_cell.length_a   1.000
_cell.length_b   1.000
_cell.length_c   1.000
_cell.angle_alpha   90.00
_cell.angle_beta   90.00
_cell.angle_gamma   90.00
#
_symmetry.space_group_name_H-M   'P 1'
#
loop_
_entity.id
_entity.type
_entity.pdbx_description
1 polymer ?
#
loop_
_entity_poly.entity_id
_entity_poly.type
_entity_poly.pdbx_seq_one_letter_code
_entity_poly.pdbx_strand_id
1 'polypeptide(L)'
;MTHHHLTQILQQACEMEATARKPGNVHPEANFEDLTYSDFLRSAEVAAPILANAQQQGVGETVLKAGRATREAVNRNSNLGMILLLAPLAAVPPSQTLASGIANITQNLSTADARHVYEAIRLAAPGGMGEVPEADISAAPQVTLRQAMELARDRDSIAEEYASDFSLVTKHAARILGANPQHHDWELRIIHLHLWFLARQPDTLIVRKCGLD
;
A
#
# COMPACT_ATOMS: atom_id res chain seq x y z
N MET A 1 5.05 -7.20 20.59
CA MET A 1 3.74 -7.20 19.91
C MET A 1 3.44 -8.63 19.48
N THR A 2 2.25 -9.17 19.77
CA THR A 2 1.88 -10.54 19.37
C THR A 2 1.39 -10.54 17.92
N HIS A 3 1.43 -11.70 17.25
CA HIS A 3 0.87 -11.84 15.90
C HIS A 3 -0.59 -11.39 15.85
N HIS A 4 -1.41 -11.80 16.83
CA HIS A 4 -2.81 -11.42 16.91
C HIS A 4 -3.01 -9.89 16.99
N HIS A 5 -2.22 -9.20 17.83
CA HIS A 5 -2.29 -7.74 17.91
C HIS A 5 -1.88 -7.06 16.59
N LEU A 6 -0.84 -7.58 15.92
CA LEU A 6 -0.41 -7.04 14.64
C LEU A 6 -1.48 -7.23 13.55
N THR A 7 -2.13 -8.40 13.51
CA THR A 7 -3.27 -8.64 12.62
C THR A 7 -4.38 -7.62 12.85
N GLN A 8 -4.76 -7.35 14.11
CA GLN A 8 -5.79 -6.36 14.42
C GLN A 8 -5.41 -4.95 13.97
N ILE A 9 -4.16 -4.52 14.20
CA ILE A 9 -3.66 -3.21 13.77
C ILE A 9 -3.68 -3.09 12.24
N LEU A 10 -3.24 -4.12 11.52
CA LEU A 10 -3.22 -4.13 10.05
C LEU A 10 -4.63 -4.11 9.47
N GLN A 11 -5.55 -4.89 10.03
CA GLN A 11 -6.95 -4.87 9.64
C GLN A 11 -7.55 -3.49 9.87
N GLN A 12 -7.38 -2.94 11.07
CA GLN A 12 -7.90 -1.62 11.42
C GLN A 12 -7.32 -0.52 10.52
N ALA A 13 -6.04 -0.58 10.16
CA ALA A 13 -5.43 0.37 9.23
C ALA A 13 -6.12 0.36 7.85
N CYS A 14 -6.39 -0.83 7.31
CA CYS A 14 -7.11 -0.98 6.04
C CYS A 14 -8.57 -0.49 6.14
N GLU A 15 -9.25 -0.80 7.24
CA GLU A 15 -10.64 -0.37 7.47
C GLU A 15 -10.73 1.14 7.63
N MET A 16 -9.82 1.77 8.38
CA MET A 16 -9.75 3.22 8.55
C MET A 16 -9.51 3.94 7.22
N GLU A 17 -8.66 3.37 6.35
CA GLU A 17 -8.38 3.90 5.01
C GLU A 17 -9.65 3.96 4.15
N ALA A 18 -10.49 2.92 4.19
CA ALA A 18 -11.76 2.86 3.46
C ALA A 18 -12.90 3.62 4.16
N THR A 19 -12.85 3.74 5.49
CA THR A 19 -13.92 4.42 6.24
C THR A 19 -13.83 5.94 6.08
N ALA A 20 -12.62 6.49 6.04
CA ALA A 20 -12.42 7.92 5.97
C ALA A 20 -12.95 8.51 4.66
N ARG A 21 -13.88 9.48 4.77
CA ARG A 21 -14.57 10.15 3.66
C ARG A 21 -13.67 11.14 2.91
N LYS A 22 -12.61 10.62 2.29
CA LYS A 22 -11.68 11.39 1.45
C LYS A 22 -12.23 11.55 0.02
N PRO A 23 -11.99 12.70 -0.63
CA PRO A 23 -12.29 12.87 -2.05
C PRO A 23 -11.69 11.76 -2.91
N GLY A 24 -12.46 11.24 -3.87
CA GLY A 24 -12.00 10.21 -4.80
C GLY A 24 -11.86 8.80 -4.21
N ASN A 25 -12.26 8.59 -2.95
CA ASN A 25 -12.22 7.28 -2.31
C ASN A 25 -13.61 6.64 -2.20
N VAL A 26 -13.65 5.31 -2.11
CA VAL A 26 -14.83 4.59 -1.63
C VAL A 26 -14.94 4.76 -0.11
N HIS A 27 -16.15 4.96 0.40
CA HIS A 27 -16.45 5.05 1.83
C HIS A 27 -17.90 4.62 2.11
N PRO A 28 -18.37 4.54 3.38
CA PRO A 28 -19.72 4.02 3.68
C PRO A 28 -20.90 4.70 2.98
N GLU A 29 -20.69 5.91 2.46
CA GLU A 29 -21.71 6.75 1.81
C GLU A 29 -21.43 6.97 0.31
N ALA A 30 -20.31 6.47 -0.24
CA ALA A 30 -19.98 6.60 -1.66
C ALA A 30 -19.23 5.37 -2.17
N ASN A 31 -19.67 4.83 -3.31
CA ASN A 31 -19.08 3.68 -3.98
C ASN A 31 -18.77 4.02 -5.44
N PHE A 32 -17.90 3.23 -6.07
CA PHE A 32 -17.78 3.17 -7.52
C PHE A 32 -18.65 2.03 -8.08
N GLU A 33 -18.89 2.03 -9.38
CA GLU A 33 -19.68 0.98 -10.06
C GLU A 33 -19.08 -0.42 -9.85
N ASP A 34 -17.76 -0.50 -9.75
CA ASP A 34 -17.00 -1.74 -9.66
C ASP A 34 -16.30 -1.97 -8.31
N LEU A 35 -16.52 -1.10 -7.32
CA LEU A 35 -15.85 -1.17 -6.02
C LEU A 35 -16.66 -0.52 -4.89
N THR A 36 -16.89 -1.28 -3.82
CA THR A 36 -17.74 -0.90 -2.68
C THR A 36 -17.01 -0.92 -1.35
N TYR A 37 -17.54 -0.22 -0.34
CA TYR A 37 -16.97 -0.21 1.02
C TYR A 37 -16.89 -1.61 1.64
N SER A 38 -17.89 -2.48 1.38
CA SER A 38 -17.86 -3.88 1.82
C SER A 38 -16.70 -4.68 1.22
N ASP A 39 -16.29 -4.37 -0.01
CA ASP A 39 -15.14 -5.03 -0.64
C ASP A 39 -13.87 -4.70 0.15
N PHE A 40 -13.68 -3.44 0.56
CA PHE A 40 -12.53 -3.04 1.38
C PHE A 40 -12.51 -3.76 2.73
N LEU A 41 -13.65 -3.83 3.43
CA LEU A 41 -13.73 -4.52 4.73
C LEU A 41 -13.38 -6.01 4.58
N ARG A 42 -13.95 -6.67 3.59
CA ARG A 42 -13.67 -8.09 3.34
C ARG A 42 -12.20 -8.31 2.95
N SER A 43 -11.64 -7.39 2.18
CA SER A 43 -10.23 -7.43 1.77
C SER A 43 -9.28 -7.21 2.95
N ALA A 44 -9.63 -6.32 3.89
CA ALA A 44 -8.90 -6.11 5.13
C ALA A 44 -8.87 -7.39 5.99
N GLU A 45 -10.04 -8.03 6.17
CA GLU A 45 -10.20 -9.25 6.96
C GLU A 45 -9.30 -10.40 6.45
N VAL A 46 -9.24 -10.60 5.14
CA VAL A 46 -8.45 -11.70 4.55
C VAL A 46 -6.95 -11.37 4.41
N ALA A 47 -6.59 -10.11 4.17
CA ALA A 47 -5.21 -9.72 3.96
C ALA A 47 -4.43 -9.55 5.28
N ALA A 48 -5.08 -9.02 6.33
CA ALA A 48 -4.41 -8.71 7.60
C ALA A 48 -3.67 -9.88 8.28
N PRO A 49 -4.22 -11.11 8.39
CA PRO A 49 -3.50 -12.23 8.99
C PRO A 49 -2.30 -12.67 8.14
N ILE A 50 -2.37 -12.48 6.83
CA ILE A 50 -1.25 -12.78 5.92
C ILE A 50 -0.15 -11.72 6.09
N LEU A 51 -0.52 -10.44 6.07
CA LEU A 51 0.39 -9.32 6.30
C LEU A 51 1.11 -9.45 7.65
N ALA A 52 0.44 -9.94 8.70
CA ALA A 52 1.04 -10.14 10.02
C ALA A 52 2.15 -11.21 10.06
N ASN A 53 2.29 -12.03 9.00
CA ASN A 53 3.36 -13.01 8.84
C ASN A 53 4.54 -12.50 7.99
N ALA A 54 4.54 -11.23 7.58
CA ALA A 54 5.52 -10.70 6.64
C ALA A 54 6.98 -10.83 7.13
N GLN A 55 7.22 -10.72 8.43
CA GLN A 55 8.57 -10.89 9.00
C GLN A 55 9.14 -12.29 8.74
N GLN A 56 8.30 -13.33 8.80
CA GLN A 56 8.72 -14.72 8.61
C GLN A 56 8.70 -15.15 7.14
N GLN A 57 7.75 -14.62 6.36
CA GLN A 57 7.52 -15.02 4.97
C GLN A 57 8.31 -14.20 3.95
N GLY A 58 8.74 -12.99 4.31
CA GLY A 58 9.31 -12.04 3.36
C GLY A 58 8.24 -11.25 2.61
N VAL A 59 8.63 -10.07 2.09
CA VAL A 59 7.71 -9.08 1.56
C VAL A 59 6.98 -9.57 0.31
N GLY A 60 7.71 -10.08 -0.69
CA GLY A 60 7.09 -10.43 -1.97
C GLY A 60 6.08 -11.57 -1.83
N GLU A 61 6.43 -12.63 -1.09
CA GLU A 61 5.52 -13.76 -0.86
C GLU A 61 4.26 -13.33 -0.11
N THR A 62 4.41 -12.45 0.90
CA THR A 62 3.29 -11.87 1.65
C THR A 62 2.36 -11.07 0.73
N VAL A 63 2.91 -10.21 -0.14
CA VAL A 63 2.14 -9.43 -1.10
C VAL A 63 1.35 -10.34 -2.05
N LEU A 64 1.98 -11.39 -2.58
CA LEU A 64 1.31 -12.35 -3.46
C LEU A 64 0.19 -13.11 -2.75
N LYS A 65 0.44 -13.63 -1.55
CA LYS A 65 -0.57 -14.35 -0.76
C LYS A 65 -1.76 -13.44 -0.41
N ALA A 66 -1.49 -12.22 0.05
CA ALA A 66 -2.54 -11.26 0.40
C ALA A 66 -3.34 -10.82 -0.84
N GLY A 67 -2.67 -10.61 -1.98
CA GLY A 67 -3.32 -10.30 -3.25
C GLY A 67 -4.21 -11.44 -3.75
N ARG A 68 -3.76 -12.69 -3.66
CA ARG A 68 -4.57 -13.88 -3.99
C ARG A 68 -5.79 -14.00 -3.09
N ALA A 69 -5.59 -13.92 -1.77
CA ALA A 69 -6.69 -14.02 -0.80
C ALA A 69 -7.74 -12.93 -1.03
N THR A 70 -7.29 -11.70 -1.33
CA THR A 70 -8.20 -10.60 -1.70
C THR A 70 -8.95 -10.92 -3.00
N ARG A 71 -8.25 -11.35 -4.05
CA ARG A 71 -8.87 -11.70 -5.34
C ARG A 71 -9.90 -12.82 -5.19
N GLU A 72 -9.63 -13.83 -4.37
CA GLU A 72 -10.57 -14.92 -4.07
C GLU A 72 -11.80 -14.43 -3.29
N ALA A 73 -11.61 -13.48 -2.36
CA ALA A 73 -12.68 -13.01 -1.49
C ALA A 73 -13.63 -12.00 -2.15
N VAL A 74 -13.11 -11.08 -2.99
CA VAL A 74 -13.90 -9.97 -3.55
C VAL A 74 -13.85 -9.87 -5.08
N ASN A 75 -12.93 -10.57 -5.74
CA ASN A 75 -12.73 -10.54 -7.20
C ASN A 75 -12.57 -9.14 -7.82
N ARG A 76 -12.05 -8.18 -7.05
CA ARG A 76 -11.80 -6.78 -7.46
C ARG A 76 -10.46 -6.31 -6.89
N ASN A 77 -9.89 -5.26 -7.48
CA ASN A 77 -8.73 -4.58 -6.92
C ASN A 77 -9.18 -3.54 -5.89
N SER A 78 -9.39 -3.98 -4.67
CA SER A 78 -9.78 -3.13 -3.54
C SER A 78 -8.58 -2.57 -2.78
N ASN A 79 -7.51 -3.36 -2.58
CA ASN A 79 -6.50 -3.02 -1.58
C ASN A 79 -5.05 -3.30 -1.99
N LEU A 80 -4.74 -3.55 -3.28
CA LEU A 80 -3.35 -3.86 -3.70
C LEU A 80 -2.36 -2.80 -3.20
N GLY A 81 -2.72 -1.52 -3.31
CA GLY A 81 -1.84 -0.43 -2.85
C GLY A 81 -1.57 -0.48 -1.35
N MET A 82 -2.59 -0.78 -0.54
CA MET A 82 -2.42 -0.99 0.91
C MET A 82 -1.54 -2.19 1.20
N ILE A 83 -1.72 -3.31 0.49
CA ILE A 83 -0.89 -4.51 0.65
C ILE A 83 0.58 -4.19 0.36
N LEU A 84 0.86 -3.47 -0.73
CA LEU A 84 2.22 -3.05 -1.10
C LEU A 84 2.85 -2.14 -0.03
N LEU A 85 2.09 -1.20 0.55
CA LEU A 85 2.63 -0.32 1.58
C LEU A 85 2.77 -1.01 2.95
N LEU A 86 1.84 -1.89 3.33
CA LEU A 86 1.81 -2.50 4.65
C LEU A 86 2.75 -3.71 4.79
N ALA A 87 2.96 -4.50 3.74
CA ALA A 87 3.82 -5.68 3.79
C ALA A 87 5.27 -5.39 4.25
N PRO A 88 6.00 -4.40 3.70
CA PRO A 88 7.35 -4.08 4.16
C PRO A 88 7.36 -3.49 5.58
N LEU A 89 6.33 -2.74 5.98
CA LEU A 89 6.21 -2.23 7.35
C LEU A 89 6.00 -3.37 8.36
N ALA A 90 5.15 -4.35 8.02
CA ALA A 90 4.89 -5.53 8.84
C ALA A 90 6.10 -6.50 8.91
N ALA A 91 7.01 -6.42 7.94
CA ALA A 91 8.25 -7.19 7.94
C ALA A 91 9.32 -6.63 8.90
N VAL A 92 9.17 -5.38 9.38
CA VAL A 92 10.11 -4.80 10.36
C VAL A 92 9.99 -5.54 11.70
N PRO A 93 11.11 -6.06 12.26
CA PRO A 93 11.08 -6.77 13.53
C PRO A 93 10.52 -5.90 14.67
N PRO A 94 9.67 -6.45 15.57
CA PRO A 94 9.12 -5.70 16.70
C PRO A 94 10.15 -5.13 17.69
N SER A 95 11.41 -5.57 17.62
CA SER A 95 12.53 -5.04 18.40
C SER A 95 13.08 -3.72 17.84
N GLN A 96 12.64 -3.29 16.66
CA GLN A 96 13.06 -2.05 16.00
C GLN A 96 11.86 -1.13 15.80
N THR A 97 12.13 0.17 15.71
CA THR A 97 11.13 1.12 15.22
C THR A 97 10.99 0.99 13.70
N LEU A 98 9.82 1.35 13.15
CA LEU A 98 9.65 1.40 11.69
C LEU A 98 10.73 2.27 11.02
N ALA A 99 11.00 3.45 11.58
CA ALA A 99 11.99 4.38 11.04
C ALA A 99 13.42 3.82 11.01
N SER A 100 13.80 2.98 11.97
CA SER A 100 15.13 2.36 12.02
C SER A 100 15.24 1.08 11.19
N GLY A 101 14.14 0.34 11.01
CA GLY A 101 14.16 -0.98 10.41
C GLY A 101 13.76 -1.03 8.94
N ILE A 102 12.94 -0.10 8.46
CA ILE A 102 12.34 -0.18 7.12
C ILE A 102 13.38 -0.15 5.99
N ALA A 103 14.44 0.65 6.15
CA ALA A 103 15.52 0.73 5.16
C ALA A 103 16.21 -0.62 4.94
N ASN A 104 16.40 -1.42 6.01
CA ASN A 104 16.97 -2.76 5.88
C ASN A 104 16.02 -3.70 5.12
N ILE A 105 14.70 -3.53 5.26
CA ILE A 105 13.72 -4.33 4.51
C ILE A 105 13.76 -3.96 3.04
N THR A 106 13.63 -2.68 2.69
CA THR A 106 13.57 -2.19 1.30
C THR A 106 14.87 -2.47 0.55
N GLN A 107 16.03 -2.22 1.16
CA GLN A 107 17.34 -2.39 0.51
C GLN A 107 17.70 -3.85 0.21
N ASN A 108 17.11 -4.81 0.93
CA ASN A 108 17.38 -6.24 0.75
C ASN A 108 16.29 -6.97 -0.07
N LEU A 109 15.34 -6.25 -0.66
CA LEU A 109 14.34 -6.87 -1.53
C LEU A 109 15.02 -7.50 -2.75
N SER A 110 14.61 -8.71 -3.10
CA SER A 110 15.25 -9.54 -4.12
C SER A 110 14.49 -9.54 -5.46
N THR A 111 15.07 -10.19 -6.47
CA THR A 111 14.37 -10.53 -7.71
C THR A 111 13.24 -11.54 -7.49
N ALA A 112 13.33 -12.40 -6.46
CA ALA A 112 12.24 -13.29 -6.10
C ALA A 112 11.05 -12.50 -5.53
N ASP A 113 11.32 -11.47 -4.72
CA ASP A 113 10.27 -10.56 -4.26
C ASP A 113 9.62 -9.84 -5.44
N ALA A 114 10.41 -9.38 -6.41
CA ALA A 114 9.89 -8.76 -7.63
C ALA A 114 8.94 -9.69 -8.36
N ARG A 115 9.30 -10.97 -8.52
CA ARG A 115 8.47 -11.96 -9.20
C ARG A 115 7.10 -12.12 -8.53
N HIS A 116 7.10 -12.26 -7.21
CA HIS A 116 5.86 -12.40 -6.44
C HIS A 116 5.00 -11.12 -6.50
N VAL A 117 5.61 -9.94 -6.38
CA VAL A 117 4.91 -8.66 -6.47
C VAL A 117 4.33 -8.44 -7.87
N TYR A 118 5.08 -8.74 -8.93
CA TYR A 118 4.60 -8.63 -10.31
C TYR A 118 3.40 -9.54 -10.55
N GLU A 119 3.46 -10.77 -10.03
CA GLU A 119 2.32 -11.67 -10.08
C GLU A 119 1.11 -11.15 -9.29
N ALA A 120 1.31 -10.60 -8.10
CA ALA A 120 0.24 -9.99 -7.31
C ALA A 120 -0.41 -8.80 -8.05
N ILE A 121 0.40 -7.95 -8.68
CA ILE A 121 -0.07 -6.81 -9.49
C ILE A 121 -0.89 -7.31 -10.68
N ARG A 122 -0.39 -8.30 -11.43
CA ARG A 122 -1.15 -8.91 -12.54
C ARG A 122 -2.45 -9.55 -12.08
N LEU A 123 -2.42 -10.24 -10.94
CA LEU A 123 -3.60 -10.84 -10.33
C LEU A 123 -4.63 -9.79 -9.92
N ALA A 124 -4.21 -8.63 -9.41
CA ALA A 124 -5.12 -7.54 -9.06
C ALA A 124 -5.64 -6.79 -10.30
N ALA A 125 -4.85 -6.72 -11.38
CA ALA A 125 -5.15 -6.00 -12.62
C ALA A 125 -5.59 -4.54 -12.39
N PRO A 126 -4.76 -3.70 -11.72
CA PRO A 126 -5.06 -2.28 -11.55
C PRO A 126 -5.13 -1.57 -12.91
N GLY A 127 -5.97 -0.53 -12.99
CA GLY A 127 -6.05 0.31 -14.18
C GLY A 127 -4.81 1.18 -14.39
N GLY A 128 -4.53 1.54 -15.65
CA GLY A 128 -3.51 2.54 -15.99
C GLY A 128 -2.06 2.07 -15.92
N MET A 129 -1.78 0.77 -16.06
CA MET A 129 -0.41 0.26 -16.02
C MET A 129 0.38 0.49 -17.31
N GLY A 130 -0.27 0.42 -18.48
CA GLY A 130 0.41 0.57 -19.77
C GLY A 130 1.55 -0.43 -20.00
N GLU A 131 2.30 -0.23 -21.08
CA GLU A 131 3.57 -0.93 -21.34
C GLU A 131 4.74 0.02 -21.10
N VAL A 132 5.83 -0.50 -20.56
CA VAL A 132 7.00 0.28 -20.18
C VAL A 132 8.28 -0.41 -20.68
N PRO A 133 9.31 0.33 -21.10
CA PRO A 133 10.48 -0.27 -21.73
C PRO A 133 11.34 -1.09 -20.78
N GLU A 134 11.36 -0.72 -19.49
CA GLU A 134 12.19 -1.34 -18.47
C GLU A 134 11.35 -1.90 -17.33
N ALA A 135 11.66 -3.13 -16.93
CA ALA A 135 11.02 -3.84 -15.83
C ALA A 135 9.47 -3.93 -15.95
N ASP A 136 8.96 -4.11 -17.18
CA ASP A 136 7.52 -4.26 -17.42
C ASP A 136 6.92 -5.44 -16.64
N ILE A 137 5.77 -5.20 -16.01
CA ILE A 137 5.08 -6.18 -15.17
C ILE A 137 4.44 -7.34 -15.95
N SER A 138 4.27 -7.22 -17.27
CA SER A 138 3.86 -8.33 -18.14
C SER A 138 4.95 -9.39 -18.30
N ALA A 139 6.22 -9.00 -18.09
CA ALA A 139 7.39 -9.87 -18.20
C ALA A 139 7.85 -10.41 -16.84
N ALA A 140 8.76 -11.39 -16.88
CA ALA A 140 9.47 -11.85 -15.69
C ALA A 140 10.54 -10.83 -15.29
N PRO A 141 10.59 -10.38 -14.02
CA PRO A 141 11.55 -9.36 -13.61
C PRO A 141 12.98 -9.90 -13.66
N GLN A 142 13.89 -9.07 -14.20
CA GLN A 142 15.34 -9.33 -14.24
C GLN A 142 16.11 -8.51 -13.19
N VAL A 143 15.41 -7.63 -12.48
CA VAL A 143 15.95 -6.73 -11.46
C VAL A 143 15.36 -7.05 -10.10
N THR A 144 15.95 -6.55 -9.02
CA THR A 144 15.34 -6.66 -7.70
C THR A 144 14.07 -5.82 -7.60
N LEU A 145 13.22 -6.10 -6.61
CA LEU A 145 12.00 -5.31 -6.42
C LEU A 145 12.33 -3.84 -6.12
N ARG A 146 13.40 -3.55 -5.37
CA ARG A 146 13.81 -2.16 -5.12
C ARG A 146 14.19 -1.44 -6.41
N GLN A 147 14.99 -2.08 -7.28
CA GLN A 147 15.35 -1.52 -8.58
C GLN A 147 14.13 -1.29 -9.47
N ALA A 148 13.17 -2.22 -9.50
CA ALA A 148 11.92 -2.04 -10.23
C ALA A 148 11.11 -0.84 -9.71
N MET A 149 11.05 -0.66 -8.38
CA MET A 149 10.38 0.49 -7.77
C MET A 149 11.12 1.81 -8.04
N GLU A 150 12.45 1.81 -8.04
CA GLU A 150 13.27 2.97 -8.43
C GLU A 150 12.97 3.43 -9.86
N LEU A 151 12.79 2.50 -10.81
CA LEU A 151 12.42 2.81 -12.21
C LEU A 151 11.00 3.39 -12.36
N ALA A 152 10.11 3.11 -11.40
CA ALA A 152 8.72 3.56 -11.43
C ALA A 152 8.43 4.79 -10.55
N ARG A 153 9.42 5.23 -9.76
CA ARG A 153 9.25 6.19 -8.66
C ARG A 153 8.59 7.52 -9.06
N ASP A 154 8.92 8.05 -10.24
CA ASP A 154 8.45 9.37 -10.66
C ASP A 154 6.98 9.38 -11.12
N ARG A 155 6.42 8.19 -11.40
CA ARG A 155 5.05 8.01 -11.90
C ARG A 155 4.15 7.22 -10.97
N ASP A 156 4.68 6.68 -9.88
CA ASP A 156 3.96 5.84 -8.92
C ASP A 156 4.40 6.17 -7.48
N SER A 157 3.46 6.67 -6.68
CA SER A 157 3.74 7.07 -5.30
C SER A 157 4.06 5.91 -4.36
N ILE A 158 3.57 4.69 -4.65
CA ILE A 158 3.97 3.50 -3.90
C ILE A 158 5.42 3.17 -4.23
N ALA A 159 5.79 3.24 -5.51
CA ALA A 159 7.17 3.01 -5.92
C ALA A 159 8.15 4.03 -5.31
N GLU A 160 7.74 5.30 -5.19
CA GLU A 160 8.50 6.34 -4.49
C GLU A 160 8.73 6.00 -3.01
N GLU A 161 7.75 5.43 -2.31
CA GLU A 161 7.95 4.99 -0.92
C GLU A 161 8.98 3.85 -0.83
N TYR A 162 8.97 2.89 -1.75
CA TYR A 162 9.99 1.84 -1.78
C TYR A 162 11.39 2.40 -2.11
N ALA A 163 11.49 3.33 -3.06
CA ALA A 163 12.75 3.94 -3.48
C ALA A 163 13.36 4.86 -2.41
N SER A 164 12.50 5.49 -1.59
CA SER A 164 12.89 6.46 -0.55
C SER A 164 12.92 5.90 0.87
N ASP A 165 12.86 4.57 1.02
CA ASP A 165 12.82 3.87 2.32
C ASP A 165 11.66 4.36 3.21
N PHE A 166 10.47 4.52 2.62
CA PHE A 166 9.22 4.96 3.24
C PHE A 166 9.35 6.33 3.92
N SER A 167 10.05 7.25 3.27
CA SER A 167 10.35 8.56 3.85
C SER A 167 9.09 9.38 4.13
N LEU A 168 8.05 9.26 3.31
CA LEU A 168 6.78 9.97 3.49
C LEU A 168 6.03 9.44 4.71
N VAL A 169 5.90 8.13 4.85
CA VAL A 169 5.26 7.51 6.02
C VAL A 169 6.04 7.80 7.30
N THR A 170 7.36 7.61 7.30
CA THR A 170 8.16 7.68 8.53
C THR A 170 8.48 9.10 8.98
N LYS A 171 8.64 10.07 8.07
CA LYS A 171 9.02 11.45 8.43
C LYS A 171 7.83 12.42 8.42
N HIS A 172 6.94 12.30 7.43
CA HIS A 172 5.89 13.29 7.22
C HIS A 172 4.58 12.93 7.91
N ALA A 173 4.08 11.71 7.72
CA ALA A 173 2.79 11.31 8.30
C ALA A 173 2.80 11.37 9.84
N ALA A 174 3.86 10.85 10.48
CA ALA A 174 4.00 10.90 11.93
C ALA A 174 4.00 12.34 12.49
N ARG A 175 4.69 13.26 11.81
CA ARG A 175 4.75 14.68 12.20
C ARG A 175 3.41 15.37 12.01
N ILE A 176 2.73 15.16 10.88
CA ILE A 176 1.45 15.80 10.57
C ILE A 176 0.38 15.32 11.56
N LEU A 177 0.34 14.02 11.85
CA LEU A 177 -0.54 13.45 12.86
C LEU A 177 -0.22 14.03 14.25
N GLY A 178 1.04 14.12 14.64
CA GLY A 178 1.44 14.65 15.96
C GLY A 178 1.29 16.17 16.15
N ALA A 179 1.21 16.96 15.06
CA ALA A 179 1.32 18.42 15.13
C ALA A 179 0.00 19.15 15.45
N ASN A 180 -1.17 18.52 15.32
CA ASN A 180 -2.43 19.20 15.56
C ASN A 180 -3.26 18.54 16.68
N PRO A 181 -3.19 19.05 17.92
CA PRO A 181 -3.94 18.52 19.06
C PRO A 181 -5.46 18.76 18.96
N GLN A 182 -5.94 19.58 18.00
CA GLN A 182 -7.37 19.86 17.83
C GLN A 182 -8.12 18.74 17.06
N HIS A 183 -7.41 17.83 16.40
CA HIS A 183 -8.01 16.70 15.70
C HIS A 183 -7.96 15.45 16.59
N HIS A 184 -8.82 15.38 17.61
CA HIS A 184 -9.03 14.14 18.35
C HIS A 184 -9.77 13.07 17.51
N ASP A 185 -10.45 13.50 16.46
CA ASP A 185 -11.10 12.63 15.48
C ASP A 185 -10.07 12.05 14.50
N TRP A 186 -9.92 10.72 14.52
CA TRP A 186 -9.01 9.99 13.64
C TRP A 186 -9.38 10.17 12.16
N GLU A 187 -10.67 10.31 11.84
CA GLU A 187 -11.16 10.43 10.46
C GLU A 187 -10.70 11.76 9.87
N LEU A 188 -10.90 12.86 10.62
CA LEU A 188 -10.45 14.20 10.22
C LEU A 188 -8.93 14.28 10.03
N ARG A 189 -8.15 13.50 10.79
CA ARG A 189 -6.69 13.43 10.61
C ARG A 189 -6.32 12.75 9.29
N ILE A 190 -7.00 11.67 8.92
CA ILE A 190 -6.81 10.99 7.65
C ILE A 190 -7.21 11.90 6.48
N ILE A 191 -8.37 12.54 6.57
CA ILE A 191 -8.84 13.48 5.53
C ILE A 191 -7.88 14.66 5.38
N HIS A 192 -7.44 15.27 6.49
CA HIS A 192 -6.50 16.39 6.45
C HIS A 192 -5.14 15.97 5.86
N LEU A 193 -4.61 14.81 6.25
CA LEU A 193 -3.37 14.29 5.69
C LEU A 193 -3.50 14.06 4.18
N HIS A 194 -4.61 13.49 3.73
CA HIS A 194 -4.89 13.27 2.31
C HIS A 194 -4.96 14.59 1.53
N LEU A 195 -5.70 15.59 2.02
CA LEU A 195 -5.77 16.91 1.40
C LEU A 195 -4.41 17.62 1.39
N TRP A 196 -3.61 17.45 2.44
CA TRP A 196 -2.25 18.01 2.51
C TRP A 196 -1.34 17.43 1.42
N PHE A 197 -1.47 16.13 1.12
CA PHE A 197 -0.77 15.48 0.02
C PHE A 197 -1.28 15.96 -1.35
N LEU A 198 -2.59 15.97 -1.57
CA LEU A 198 -3.18 16.43 -2.84
C LEU A 198 -2.80 17.88 -3.18
N ALA A 199 -2.64 18.74 -2.18
CA ALA A 199 -2.21 20.12 -2.37
C ALA A 199 -0.74 20.27 -2.83
N ARG A 200 0.05 19.18 -2.79
CA ARG A 200 1.50 19.18 -3.07
C ARG A 200 1.89 18.31 -4.25
N GLN A 201 1.18 17.20 -4.44
CA GLN A 201 1.44 16.25 -5.50
C GLN A 201 0.10 15.78 -6.09
N PRO A 202 -0.03 15.76 -7.43
CA PRO A 202 -1.18 15.14 -8.09
C PRO A 202 -1.31 13.67 -7.70
N ASP A 203 -2.56 13.21 -7.53
CA ASP A 203 -2.82 11.79 -7.31
C ASP A 203 -2.50 10.99 -8.58
N THR A 204 -1.56 10.06 -8.49
CA THR A 204 -1.09 9.29 -9.65
C THR A 204 -2.17 8.41 -10.28
N LEU A 205 -3.16 7.94 -9.51
CA LEU A 205 -4.27 7.16 -10.04
C LEU A 205 -5.26 8.05 -10.79
N ILE A 206 -5.54 9.25 -10.27
CA ILE A 206 -6.36 10.26 -10.96
C ILE A 206 -5.66 10.66 -12.26
N VAL A 207 -4.36 10.97 -12.22
CA VAL A 207 -3.58 11.34 -13.41
C VAL A 207 -3.59 10.24 -14.46
N ARG A 208 -3.46 8.97 -14.06
CA ARG A 208 -3.53 7.81 -14.99
C ARG A 208 -4.90 7.62 -15.62
N LYS A 209 -5.99 7.95 -14.91
CA LYS A 209 -7.36 7.77 -15.39
C LYS A 209 -7.89 8.96 -16.19
N CYS A 210 -7.53 10.18 -15.79
CA CYS A 210 -8.15 11.41 -16.26
C CYS A 210 -7.19 12.37 -17.00
N GLY A 211 -5.87 12.17 -16.88
CA GLY A 211 -4.87 13.14 -17.34
C GLY A 211 -4.52 14.19 -16.26
N LEU A 212 -3.63 15.12 -16.61
CA LEU A 212 -3.16 16.20 -15.71
C LEU A 212 -3.98 17.50 -15.82
N ASP A 213 -4.80 17.63 -16.85
CA ASP A 213 -5.52 18.85 -17.22
C ASP A 213 -6.93 18.94 -16.62
#